data_AF-A0A392TAH8-F1
#
_entry.id   AF-A0A392TAH8-F1
#
_cell.length_a   1.000
_cell.length_b   1.000
_cell.length_c   1.000
_cell.angle_alpha   90.00
_cell.angle_beta   90.00
_cell.angle_gamma   90.00
#
_symmetry.space_group_name_H-M   'P 1'
#
loop_
_entity.id
_entity.type
_entity.pdbx_description
1 polymer ?
#
loop_
_entity_poly.entity_id
_entity_poly.type
_entity_poly.pdbx_seq_one_letter_code
_entity_poly.pdbx_strand_id
1 'polypeptide(L)' 'MGCTEENKTILGVYVLREEANVWWRTVKLRIGVEGVVILWEVFKQEFLRKYFSADVKNKKVIEFMELKQGN' A
#
# COMPACT_ATOMS: atom_id res chain seq x y z
N MET A 1 0.93 -12.57 21.78
CA MET A 1 1.47 -13.10 20.50
C MET A 1 1.05 -12.11 19.42
N GLY A 2 2.00 -11.41 18.78
CA GLY A 2 1.72 -10.32 17.83
C GLY A 2 1.85 -10.76 16.37
N CYS A 3 1.28 -9.99 15.45
CA CYS A 3 1.46 -10.18 14.01
C CYS A 3 2.90 -9.79 13.60
N THR A 4 3.67 -10.74 13.03
CA THR A 4 5.03 -10.48 12.52
C THR A 4 4.97 -9.56 11.29
N GLU A 5 6.08 -8.88 10.97
CA GLU A 5 6.14 -8.03 9.77
C GLU A 5 5.88 -8.81 8.47
N GLU A 6 6.28 -10.08 8.43
CA GLU A 6 5.95 -10.98 7.32
C GLU A 6 4.44 -11.25 7.23
N ASN A 7 3.80 -11.58 8.36
CA ASN A 7 2.36 -11.82 8.40
C ASN A 7 1.57 -10.58 7.96
N LYS A 8 2.04 -9.37 8.32
CA LYS A 8 1.43 -8.12 7.85
C LYS A 8 1.51 -7.97 6.34
N THR A 9 2.66 -8.25 5.72
CA THR A 9 2.80 -8.22 4.25
C THR A 9 1.86 -9.24 3.60
N ILE A 10 1.82 -10.48 4.09
CA ILE A 10 0.96 -11.53 3.53
C ILE A 10 -0.51 -11.09 3.56
N LEU A 11 -0.98 -10.60 4.71
CA LEU A 11 -2.37 -10.14 4.87
C LEU A 11 -2.68 -8.90 4.02
N GLY A 12 -1.74 -7.95 3.93
CA GLY A 12 -1.89 -6.75 3.10
C GLY A 12 -1.98 -7.08 1.60
N VAL A 13 -1.24 -8.09 1.14
CA VAL A 13 -1.31 -8.56 -0.25
C VAL A 13 -2.60 -9.34 -0.52
N TYR A 14 -3.08 -10.12 0.45
CA TYR A 14 -4.31 -10.91 0.32
C TYR A 14 -5.55 -10.06 0.04
N VAL A 15 -5.60 -8.83 0.56
CA VAL A 15 -6.74 -7.92 0.36
C VAL A 15 -6.68 -7.15 -0.96
N LEU A 16 -5.57 -7.19 -1.70
CA LEU A 16 -5.48 -6.53 -3.00
C LEU A 16 -6.45 -7.18 -4.01
N ARG A 17 -7.05 -6.35 -4.85
CA ARG A 17 -8.00 -6.76 -5.89
C ARG A 17 -7.54 -6.25 -7.25
N GLU A 18 -7.90 -6.99 -8.30
CA GLU A 18 -7.79 -6.56 -9.69
C GLU A 18 -6.41 -5.97 -10.04
N GLU A 19 -6.35 -4.72 -10.50
CA GLU A 19 -5.13 -4.01 -10.91
C GLU A 19 -4.07 -4.00 -9.81
N ALA A 20 -4.47 -3.85 -8.55
CA ALA A 20 -3.53 -3.80 -7.44
C ALA A 20 -2.83 -5.15 -7.19
N ASN A 21 -3.53 -6.26 -7.41
CA ASN A 21 -2.90 -7.58 -7.29
C ASN A 21 -1.89 -7.81 -8.43
N VAL A 22 -2.27 -7.48 -9.68
CA VAL A 22 -1.40 -7.62 -10.85
C VAL A 22 -0.16 -6.72 -10.73
N TRP A 23 -0.34 -5.47 -10.32
CA TRP A 23 0.74 -4.53 -10.04
C TRP A 23 1.68 -5.08 -8.98
N TRP A 24 1.17 -5.55 -7.84
CA TRP A 24 2.01 -6.04 -6.74
C TRP A 24 2.85 -7.26 -7.15
N ARG A 25 2.30 -8.18 -7.95
CA ARG A 25 3.08 -9.31 -8.51
C ARG A 25 4.28 -8.82 -9.32
N THR A 26 4.08 -7.78 -10.12
CA THR A 26 5.13 -7.17 -10.95
C THR A 26 6.21 -6.49 -10.10
N VAL A 27 5.79 -5.74 -9.08
CA VAL A 27 6.71 -5.10 -8.13
C VAL A 27 7.51 -6.14 -7.36
N LYS A 28 6.85 -7.18 -6.83
CA LYS A 28 7.49 -8.29 -6.11
C LYS A 28 8.60 -8.95 -6.92
N LEU A 29 8.39 -9.20 -8.21
CA LEU A 29 9.41 -9.75 -9.11
C LEU A 29 10.58 -8.79 -9.34
N ARG A 30 10.36 -7.48 -9.28
CA ARG A 30 11.41 -6.46 -9.46
C ARG A 30 12.26 -6.30 -8.20
N ILE A 31 11.63 -6.28 -7.02
CA ILE A 31 12.29 -5.96 -5.74
C ILE A 31 12.85 -7.21 -5.04
N GLY A 32 12.31 -8.38 -5.33
CA GLY A 32 12.69 -9.62 -4.68
C GLY A 32 13.51 -10.52 -5.59
N VAL A 33 14.46 -11.24 -4.99
CA VAL A 33 14.93 -12.52 -5.54
C VAL A 33 13.91 -13.58 -5.14
N GLU A 34 13.65 -14.56 -6.00
CA GLU A 34 12.74 -15.66 -5.72
C GLU A 34 13.05 -16.29 -4.35
N GLY A 35 12.05 -16.34 -3.45
CA GLY A 35 12.20 -16.87 -2.08
C GLY A 35 12.53 -15.85 -0.97
N VAL A 36 12.81 -14.57 -1.29
CA VAL A 36 13.05 -13.54 -0.26
C VAL A 36 11.72 -12.97 0.28
N VAL A 37 11.58 -12.94 1.60
CA VAL A 37 10.43 -12.34 2.29
C VAL A 37 10.48 -10.82 2.16
N ILE A 38 9.41 -10.22 1.64
CA ILE A 38 9.24 -8.76 1.59
C ILE A 38 8.67 -8.29 2.93
N LEU A 39 9.45 -7.48 3.64
CA LEU A 39 9.01 -6.86 4.89
C LEU A 39 7.89 -5.84 4.66
N TRP A 40 7.06 -5.66 5.68
CA TRP A 40 5.87 -4.79 5.65
C TRP A 40 6.18 -3.36 5.23
N GLU A 41 7.30 -2.80 5.71
CA GLU A 41 7.70 -1.43 5.38
C GLU A 41 7.97 -1.24 3.88
N VAL A 42 8.57 -2.24 3.22
CA VAL A 42 8.82 -2.20 1.77
C VAL A 42 7.51 -2.25 0.99
N PHE A 43 6.58 -3.13 1.40
CA PHE A 43 5.24 -3.18 0.81
C PHE A 43 4.52 -1.83 0.94
N LYS A 44 4.49 -1.25 2.15
CA LYS A 44 3.85 0.05 2.38
C LYS A 44 4.46 1.17 1.55
N GLN A 45 5.79 1.23 1.47
CA GLN A 45 6.47 2.25 0.67
C GLN A 45 6.06 2.18 -0.80
N GLU A 46 6.11 0.99 -1.40
CA GLU A 46 5.73 0.80 -2.80
C GLU A 46 4.23 1.06 -3.03
N PHE A 47 3.38 0.59 -2.11
CA PHE A 47 1.93 0.80 -2.19
C PHE A 47 1.57 2.29 -2.12
N LEU A 48 2.09 3.01 -1.13
CA LEU A 48 1.83 4.43 -0.96
C LEU A 48 2.42 5.25 -2.12
N ARG A 49 3.58 4.87 -2.64
CA ARG A 49 4.18 5.53 -3.82
C ARG A 49 3.28 5.42 -5.05
N LYS A 50 2.64 4.28 -5.27
CA LYS A 50 1.75 4.02 -6.42
C LYS A 50 0.36 4.61 -6.26
N TYR A 51 -0.30 4.39 -5.12
CA TYR A 51 -1.72 4.70 -4.94
C TYR A 51 -1.98 5.96 -4.11
N PHE A 52 -0.98 6.45 -3.37
CA PHE A 52 -1.11 7.62 -2.50
C PHE A 52 0.04 8.60 -2.73
N SER A 53 0.20 9.02 -3.98
CA SER A 53 1.20 9.98 -4.42
C SER A 53 1.04 11.34 -3.71
N ALA A 54 2.04 12.22 -3.84
CA ALA A 54 1.97 13.57 -3.30
C ALA A 54 0.73 14.33 -3.80
N ASP A 55 0.37 14.18 -5.08
CA ASP A 55 -0.82 14.83 -5.65
C ASP A 55 -2.12 14.30 -5.06
N VAL A 56 -2.24 12.98 -4.88
CA VAL A 56 -3.42 12.37 -4.24
C VAL A 56 -3.53 12.83 -2.79
N LYS A 57 -2.40 12.87 -2.07
CA LYS A 57 -2.33 13.41 -0.69
C LYS A 57 -2.79 14.86 -0.64
N ASN A 58 -2.26 15.71 -1.50
CA ASN A 58 -2.62 17.14 -1.55
C ASN A 58 -4.11 17.34 -1.86
N LYS A 59 -4.67 16.57 -2.79
CA LYS A 59 -6.12 16.57 -3.05
C LYS A 59 -6.93 16.20 -1.82
N LYS A 60 -6.54 15.16 -1.09
CA LYS A 60 -7.21 14.77 0.17
C LYS A 60 -7.08 15.82 1.27
N VAL A 61 -5.97 16.55 1.36
CA VAL A 61 -5.84 17.68 2.29
C VAL A 61 -6.81 18.81 1.94
N ILE A 62 -6.93 19.16 0.66
CA ILE A 62 -7.87 20.19 0.21
C ILE A 62 -9.31 19.75 0.50
N GLU A 63 -9.70 18.53 0.11
CA GLU A 63 -11.02 17.97 0.42
C GLU A 63 -11.31 18.06 1.92
N PHE A 64 -10.34 17.72 2.77
CA PHE A 64 -10.47 17.79 4.22
C PHE A 64 -10.64 19.22 4.73
N MET A 65 -9.92 20.20 4.18
CA MET A 65 -10.05 21.62 4.56
C MET A 65 -11.43 22.18 4.20
N GLU A 66 -12.05 21.68 3.14
CA GLU A 66 -13.37 22.10 2.67
C GLU A 66 -14.52 21.35 3.37
N LEU A 67 -14.22 20.33 4.19
CA LEU A 67 -15.23 19.62 4.96
C LEU A 67 -15.95 20.57 5.91
N LYS A 68 -17.27 20.63 5.78
CA LYS A 68 -18.15 21.31 6.73
C LYS A 68 -18.98 20.28 7.46
N GLN A 69 -19.09 20.43 8.77
CA GLN A 69 -20.02 19.64 9.56
C GLN A 69 -21.45 19.97 9.11
N GLY A 70 -22.24 18.95 8.75
CA GLY A 70 -23.66 19.12 8.47
C GLY A 70 -24.44 19.55 9.72
N ASN A 71 -25.61 20.15 9.52
CA ASN A 71 -26.56 20.42 10.61
C ASN A 71 -27.05 19.12 11.27
#